data_AF-A0A7X9GZ34-F1
#
_entry.id   AF-A0A7X9GZ34-F1
#
_cell.length_a   1.000
_cell.length_b   1.000
_cell.length_c   1.000
_cell.angle_alpha   90.00
_cell.angle_beta   90.00
_cell.angle_gamma   90.00
#
_symmetry.space_group_name_H-M   'P 1'
#
loop_
_entity.id
_entity.type
_entity.pdbx_description
1 polymer ?
#
loop_
_entity_poly.entity_id
_entity_poly.type
_entity_poly.pdbx_seq_one_letter_code
_entity_poly.pdbx_strand_id
1 'polypeptide(L)'
;IDAGPNIVSHNMETVRRLTPKVRSRAKYEVSLKTLGIIAASGKVRAKSGVMVGLGETEQEIYETMDDLLAVGCSVLTVGQYLQPTRKHLMVKEYVTPEQFVRYKEVALEKGFRFVESGPLVRSSYHAEKHV
;
A
#
# COMPACT_ATOMS: atom_id res chain seq x y z
N ILE A 1 1.51 18.75 -7.79
CA ILE A 1 2.72 18.71 -6.93
C ILE A 1 3.14 20.13 -6.53
N ASP A 2 2.90 21.13 -7.37
CA ASP A 2 3.32 22.53 -7.15
C ASP A 2 2.76 23.19 -5.88
N ALA A 3 1.67 22.66 -5.31
CA ALA A 3 1.16 23.07 -4.00
C ALA A 3 2.09 22.73 -2.82
N GLY A 4 3.19 22.01 -3.05
CA GLY A 4 4.25 21.75 -2.05
C GLY A 4 3.88 20.88 -0.84
N PRO A 5 3.09 19.79 -0.97
CA PRO A 5 2.82 18.92 0.18
C PRO A 5 4.06 18.12 0.58
N ASN A 6 4.23 17.78 1.86
CA ASN A 6 5.34 16.92 2.29
C ASN A 6 5.22 15.49 1.75
N ILE A 7 3.98 14.99 1.60
CA ILE A 7 3.66 13.62 1.18
C ILE A 7 2.50 13.67 0.19
N VAL A 8 2.58 12.86 -0.85
CA VAL A 8 1.45 12.60 -1.75
C VAL A 8 1.19 11.09 -1.77
N SER A 9 -0.05 10.73 -1.50
CA SER A 9 -0.47 9.33 -1.41
C SER A 9 -1.25 8.90 -2.65
N HIS A 10 -0.91 7.73 -3.20
CA HIS A 10 -1.72 7.02 -4.20
C HIS A 10 -1.67 5.52 -3.89
N ASN A 11 -2.82 4.94 -3.51
CA ASN A 11 -2.86 3.57 -3.02
C ASN A 11 -2.90 2.54 -4.16
N MET A 12 -2.17 1.44 -3.97
CA MET A 12 -2.29 0.24 -4.79
C MET A 12 -3.55 -0.56 -4.43
N GLU A 13 -3.99 -0.46 -3.17
CA GLU A 13 -5.13 -1.15 -2.55
C GLU A 13 -5.00 -2.67 -2.43
N THR A 14 -4.43 -3.34 -3.44
CA THR A 14 -4.23 -4.79 -3.44
C THR A 14 -3.10 -5.16 -4.41
N VAL A 15 -2.83 -6.47 -4.52
CA VAL A 15 -1.81 -7.03 -5.41
C VAL A 15 -2.24 -7.01 -6.88
N ARG A 16 -1.26 -7.16 -7.77
CA ARG A 16 -1.42 -7.15 -9.24
C ARG A 16 -2.57 -8.04 -9.73
N ARG A 17 -2.58 -9.31 -9.31
CA ARG A 17 -3.60 -10.31 -9.71
C ARG A 17 -5.02 -9.91 -9.29
N LEU A 18 -5.18 -9.31 -8.11
CA LEU A 18 -6.48 -8.95 -7.55
C LEU A 18 -6.99 -7.58 -8.02
N THR A 19 -6.12 -6.74 -8.57
CA THR A 19 -6.48 -5.38 -9.03
C THR A 19 -7.73 -5.35 -9.93
N PRO A 20 -7.88 -6.18 -10.98
CA PRO A 20 -9.08 -6.13 -11.83
C PRO A 20 -10.39 -6.44 -11.09
N LYS A 21 -10.30 -7.22 -9.99
CA LYS A 21 -11.46 -7.61 -9.17
C LYS A 21 -11.77 -6.59 -8.08
N VAL A 22 -10.74 -6.02 -7.46
CA VAL A 22 -10.88 -5.07 -6.35
C VAL A 22 -11.10 -3.64 -6.85
N ARG A 23 -10.50 -3.29 -7.99
CA ARG A 23 -10.48 -1.92 -8.54
C ARG A 23 -11.05 -1.92 -9.95
N SER A 24 -12.34 -1.63 -10.07
CA SER A 24 -13.08 -1.70 -11.34
C SER A 24 -12.57 -0.77 -12.46
N ARG A 25 -11.91 0.35 -12.10
CA ARG A 25 -11.41 1.35 -13.07
C ARG A 25 -9.89 1.52 -13.07
N ALA A 26 -9.23 1.22 -11.96
CA ALA A 26 -7.81 1.48 -11.82
C ALA A 26 -7.00 0.28 -12.30
N LYS A 27 -5.93 0.54 -13.05
CA LYS A 27 -4.97 -0.47 -13.47
C LYS A 27 -3.74 -0.41 -12.57
N TYR A 28 -3.15 -1.57 -12.29
CA TYR A 28 -1.99 -1.70 -11.43
C TYR A 28 -0.81 -0.87 -11.97
N GLU A 29 -0.47 -1.04 -13.26
CA GLU A 29 0.59 -0.29 -13.92
C GLU A 29 0.40 1.22 -13.93
N VAL A 30 -0.84 1.67 -14.11
CA VAL A 30 -1.14 3.11 -14.09
C VAL A 30 -0.90 3.66 -12.69
N SER A 31 -1.22 2.90 -11.64
CA SER A 31 -0.97 3.31 -10.27
C SER A 31 0.53 3.39 -9.93
N LEU A 32 1.32 2.41 -10.38
CA LEU A 32 2.78 2.46 -10.26
C LEU A 32 3.36 3.66 -11.01
N LYS A 33 2.91 3.91 -12.25
CA LYS A 33 3.35 5.09 -13.01
C LYS A 33 3.03 6.40 -12.29
N THR A 34 1.84 6.52 -11.71
CA THR A 34 1.46 7.70 -10.91
C THR A 34 2.40 7.90 -9.73
N LEU A 35 2.70 6.84 -8.97
CA LEU A 35 3.65 6.88 -7.86
C LEU A 35 5.07 7.27 -8.33
N GLY A 36 5.51 6.73 -9.46
CA GLY A 36 6.79 7.08 -10.08
C GLY A 36 6.89 8.56 -10.45
N ILE A 37 5.82 9.14 -11.02
CA ILE A 37 5.76 10.58 -11.33
C ILE A 37 5.86 11.42 -10.04
N ILE A 38 5.18 10.99 -8.97
CA ILE A 38 5.24 11.67 -7.66
C ILE A 38 6.67 11.61 -7.10
N ALA A 39 7.28 10.42 -7.06
CA ALA A 39 8.61 10.20 -6.50
C ALA A 39 9.69 10.94 -7.30
N ALA A 40 9.65 10.86 -8.64
CA ALA A 40 10.60 11.50 -9.53
C ALA A 40 10.58 13.04 -9.44
N SER A 41 9.53 13.64 -8.88
CA SER A 41 9.50 15.08 -8.64
C SER A 41 10.58 15.57 -7.66
N GLY A 42 11.09 14.68 -6.79
CA GLY A 42 12.10 15.00 -5.76
C GLY A 42 11.62 15.97 -4.67
N LYS A 43 10.41 16.51 -4.78
CA LYS A 43 9.86 17.55 -3.91
C LYS A 43 9.02 16.98 -2.76
N VAL A 44 8.45 15.80 -2.96
CA VAL A 44 7.45 15.20 -2.07
C VAL A 44 7.72 13.72 -1.92
N ARG A 45 7.38 13.13 -0.77
CA ARG A 45 7.48 11.68 -0.59
C ARG A 45 6.25 10.99 -1.18
N ALA A 46 6.49 10.00 -2.05
CA ALA A 46 5.43 9.12 -2.53
C ALA A 46 5.06 8.09 -1.44
N LYS A 47 3.75 8.00 -1.16
CA LYS A 47 3.16 7.05 -0.22
C LYS A 47 2.17 6.15 -0.95
N SER A 48 2.15 4.88 -0.57
CA SER A 48 1.11 3.95 -1.00
C SER A 48 0.61 3.08 0.15
N GLY A 49 -0.44 2.33 -0.13
CA GLY A 49 -1.04 1.39 0.81
C GLY A 49 -1.68 0.21 0.10
N VAL A 50 -1.70 -0.91 0.82
CA VAL A 50 -2.38 -2.15 0.44
C VAL A 50 -3.26 -2.63 1.58
N MET A 51 -4.37 -3.26 1.23
CA MET A 51 -5.21 -3.98 2.17
C MET A 51 -4.99 -5.48 2.02
N VAL A 52 -4.85 -6.17 3.16
CA VAL A 52 -4.71 -7.63 3.23
C VAL A 52 -6.01 -8.29 3.68
N GLY A 53 -6.16 -9.57 3.39
CA GLY A 53 -7.37 -10.36 3.64
C GLY A 53 -8.34 -10.42 2.46
N LEU A 54 -7.90 -10.09 1.24
CA LEU A 54 -8.70 -10.14 0.00
C LEU A 54 -8.46 -11.42 -0.82
N GLY A 55 -7.50 -12.26 -0.40
CA GLY A 55 -7.12 -13.53 -1.05
C GLY A 55 -5.81 -13.46 -1.83
N GLU A 56 -4.99 -12.47 -1.53
CA GLU A 56 -3.58 -12.39 -1.90
C GLU A 56 -2.74 -13.39 -1.09
N THR A 57 -1.58 -13.74 -1.62
CA THR A 57 -0.54 -14.48 -0.88
C THR A 57 0.51 -13.52 -0.33
N GLU A 58 1.27 -13.95 0.68
CA GLU A 58 2.40 -13.17 1.21
C GLU A 58 3.42 -12.81 0.11
N GLN A 59 3.69 -13.75 -0.79
CA GLN A 59 4.62 -13.52 -1.90
C GLN A 59 4.15 -12.40 -2.83
N GLU A 60 2.87 -12.33 -3.15
CA GLU A 60 2.32 -11.25 -3.99
C GLU A 60 2.37 -9.89 -3.27
N ILE A 61 2.27 -9.88 -1.94
CA ILE A 61 2.48 -8.67 -1.14
C ILE A 61 3.95 -8.23 -1.22
N TYR A 62 4.90 -9.16 -1.13
CA TYR A 62 6.33 -8.84 -1.29
C TYR A 62 6.68 -8.38 -2.70
N GLU A 63 6.11 -8.98 -3.74
CA GLU A 63 6.25 -8.49 -5.11
C GLU A 63 5.69 -7.07 -5.26
N THR A 64 4.55 -6.78 -4.60
CA THR A 64 3.97 -5.43 -4.58
C THR A 64 4.89 -4.43 -3.88
N MET A 65 5.60 -4.85 -2.82
CA MET A 65 6.63 -4.04 -2.15
C MET A 65 7.79 -3.72 -3.10
N ASP A 66 8.27 -4.71 -3.84
CA ASP A 66 9.38 -4.55 -4.80
C ASP A 66 8.98 -3.62 -5.95
N ASP A 67 7.78 -3.80 -6.51
CA ASP A 67 7.19 -2.93 -7.54
C ASP A 67 7.10 -1.47 -7.07
N LEU A 68 6.66 -1.25 -5.82
CA LEU A 68 6.54 0.09 -5.22
C LEU A 68 7.90 0.76 -5.03
N LEU A 69 8.90 0.01 -4.55
CA LEU A 69 10.26 0.52 -4.39
C LEU A 69 10.91 0.85 -5.73
N ALA A 70 10.68 0.03 -6.76
CA ALA A 70 11.21 0.25 -8.11
C ALA A 70 10.75 1.59 -8.72
N VAL A 71 9.58 2.10 -8.32
CA VAL A 71 9.08 3.42 -8.73
C VAL A 71 9.39 4.54 -7.72
N GLY A 72 10.19 4.28 -6.69
CA GLY A 72 10.61 5.27 -5.71
C GLY A 72 9.58 5.60 -4.63
N CYS A 73 8.55 4.77 -4.45
CA CYS A 73 7.66 4.86 -3.29
C CYS A 73 8.46 4.54 -2.02
N SER A 74 8.34 5.36 -0.98
CA SER A 74 9.17 5.23 0.23
C SER A 74 8.36 5.12 1.53
N VAL A 75 7.04 5.26 1.45
CA VAL A 75 6.13 5.09 2.59
C VAL A 75 5.07 4.05 2.23
N LEU A 76 4.89 3.04 3.09
CA LEU A 76 3.92 1.97 2.91
C LEU A 76 2.97 1.87 4.10
N THR A 77 1.69 1.66 3.83
CA THR A 77 0.73 1.22 4.84
C THR A 77 0.13 -0.14 4.49
N VAL A 78 0.07 -1.06 5.44
CA VAL A 78 -0.57 -2.37 5.30
C VAL A 78 -1.69 -2.48 6.35
N GLY A 79 -2.93 -2.61 5.88
CA GLY A 79 -4.11 -2.65 6.76
C GLY A 79 -5.03 -3.83 6.47
N GLN A 80 -5.85 -4.25 7.43
CA GLN A 80 -6.87 -5.28 7.18
C GLN A 80 -8.00 -4.70 6.32
N TYR A 81 -8.37 -5.43 5.25
CA TYR A 81 -9.61 -5.21 4.55
C TYR A 81 -10.78 -5.58 5.46
N LEU A 82 -11.64 -4.60 5.74
CA LEU A 82 -12.90 -4.80 6.45
C LEU A 82 -14.04 -4.58 5.45
N GLN A 83 -14.84 -5.61 5.24
CA GLN A 83 -15.97 -5.56 4.32
C GLN A 83 -16.96 -4.47 4.79
N PRO A 84 -17.19 -3.40 4.01
CA PRO A 84 -18.06 -2.31 4.44
C PRO A 84 -19.53 -2.72 4.52
N THR A 85 -19.99 -3.49 3.53
CA THR A 85 -21.35 -4.04 3.47
C THR A 85 -21.33 -5.40 2.79
N ARG A 86 -22.40 -6.19 2.95
CA ARG A 86 -22.55 -7.52 2.33
C ARG A 86 -22.48 -7.54 0.79
N LYS A 87 -22.63 -6.38 0.13
CA LYS A 87 -22.51 -6.24 -1.34
C LYS A 87 -21.05 -6.13 -1.82
N HIS A 88 -20.12 -5.82 -0.92
CA HIS A 88 -18.70 -5.71 -1.22
C HIS A 88 -18.02 -7.08 -1.18
N LEU A 89 -16.78 -7.14 -1.65
CA LEU A 89 -15.97 -8.36 -1.60
C LEU A 89 -15.95 -8.94 -0.19
N MET A 90 -16.08 -10.26 -0.10
CA MET A 90 -15.97 -10.99 1.17
C MET A 90 -14.52 -10.93 1.67
N VAL A 91 -14.36 -10.79 2.99
CA VAL A 91 -13.06 -11.02 3.63
C VAL A 91 -12.69 -12.49 3.42
N LYS A 92 -11.50 -12.74 2.88
CA LYS A 92 -10.95 -14.08 2.68
C LYS A 92 -10.20 -14.58 3.90
N GLU A 93 -9.51 -13.68 4.58
CA GLU A 93 -8.72 -13.98 5.76
C GLU A 93 -8.66 -12.76 6.68
N TYR A 94 -8.69 -13.00 7.98
CA TYR A 94 -8.28 -12.01 8.98
C TYR A 94 -6.84 -12.32 9.35
N VAL A 95 -5.94 -11.51 8.80
CA VAL A 95 -4.50 -11.67 8.94
C VAL A 95 -4.11 -11.45 10.41
N THR A 96 -3.21 -12.29 10.94
CA THR A 96 -2.83 -12.22 12.35
C THR A 96 -1.93 -11.01 12.64
N PRO A 97 -1.88 -10.53 13.89
CA PRO A 97 -0.94 -9.48 14.28
C PRO A 97 0.53 -9.80 13.92
N GLU A 98 0.94 -11.06 14.02
CA GLU A 98 2.29 -11.52 13.70
C GLU A 98 2.61 -11.40 12.21
N GLN A 99 1.64 -11.68 11.34
CA GLN A 99 1.79 -11.45 9.90
C GLN A 99 1.94 -9.95 9.58
N PHE A 100 1.18 -9.06 10.26
CA PHE A 100 1.40 -7.62 10.12
C PHE A 100 2.79 -7.18 10.57
N VAL A 101 3.31 -7.72 11.68
CA VAL A 101 4.70 -7.49 12.12
C VAL A 101 5.68 -7.93 11.04
N ARG A 102 5.51 -9.12 10.48
CA ARG A 102 6.36 -9.64 9.40
C ARG A 102 6.33 -8.76 8.15
N TYR A 103 5.16 -8.30 7.72
CA TYR A 103 5.06 -7.35 6.60
C TYR A 103 5.83 -6.06 6.86
N LYS A 104 5.81 -5.56 8.10
CA LYS A 104 6.57 -4.36 8.49
C LYS A 104 8.07 -4.61 8.42
N GLU A 105 8.54 -5.70 9.01
CA GLU A 105 9.96 -6.06 9.03
C GLU A 105 10.51 -6.23 7.62
N VAL A 106 9.82 -7.01 6.77
CA VAL A 106 10.23 -7.24 5.37
C VAL A 106 10.22 -5.94 4.57
N ALA A 107 9.21 -5.09 4.72
CA ALA A 107 9.18 -3.81 4.01
C ALA A 107 10.34 -2.89 4.43
N LEU A 108 10.65 -2.83 5.72
CA LEU A 108 11.79 -2.05 6.21
C LEU A 108 13.13 -2.62 5.70
N GLU A 109 13.29 -3.94 5.73
CA GLU A 109 14.49 -4.63 5.20
C GLU A 109 14.68 -4.37 3.70
N LYS A 110 13.60 -4.37 2.91
CA LYS A 110 13.63 -4.06 1.47
C LYS A 110 13.98 -2.59 1.17
N GLY A 111 13.79 -1.68 2.13
CA GLY A 111 14.23 -0.28 2.01
C GLY A 111 13.12 0.78 2.02
N PHE A 112 11.90 0.45 2.46
CA PHE A 112 10.92 1.50 2.76
C PHE A 112 11.39 2.35 3.94
N ARG A 113 11.22 3.68 3.85
CA ARG A 113 11.64 4.60 4.92
C ARG A 113 10.67 4.60 6.10
N PHE A 114 9.39 4.47 5.81
CA PHE A 114 8.33 4.46 6.82
C PHE A 114 7.30 3.39 6.48
N VAL A 115 6.99 2.55 7.47
CA VAL A 115 6.02 1.46 7.32
C VAL A 115 5.10 1.41 8.52
N GLU A 116 3.80 1.53 8.26
CA GLU A 116 2.76 1.25 9.23
C GLU A 116 2.01 -0.02 8.81
N SER A 117 1.93 -1.00 9.68
CA SER A 117 1.35 -2.31 9.39
C SER A 117 0.56 -2.78 10.59
N GLY A 118 -0.74 -3.00 10.41
CA GLY A 118 -1.60 -3.48 11.50
C GLY A 118 -3.08 -3.54 11.12
N PRO A 119 -3.91 -4.26 11.90
CA PRO A 119 -5.31 -4.50 11.55
C PRO A 119 -6.13 -3.22 11.34
N LEU A 120 -5.89 -2.20 12.17
CA LEU A 120 -6.61 -0.93 12.14
C LEU A 120 -5.87 0.18 11.37
N VAL A 121 -4.72 -0.13 10.76
CA VAL A 121 -4.00 0.84 9.94
C VAL A 121 -4.86 1.23 8.75
N ARG A 122 -4.89 2.54 8.49
CA ARG A 122 -5.52 3.18 7.33
C ARG A 122 -4.51 4.09 6.67
N SER A 123 -4.78 4.48 5.42
CA SER A 123 -3.87 5.33 4.65
C SER A 123 -3.58 6.68 5.31
N SER A 124 -4.42 7.17 6.24
CA SER A 124 -4.20 8.39 7.02
C SER A 124 -3.67 8.16 8.44
N TYR A 125 -3.57 6.91 8.89
CA TYR A 125 -3.13 6.59 10.26
C TYR A 125 -1.68 7.05 10.48
N HIS A 126 -1.46 7.86 11.53
CA HIS A 126 -0.18 8.48 11.90
C HIS A 126 0.56 9.20 10.76
N ALA A 127 -0.16 9.78 9.78
CA ALA A 127 0.46 10.44 8.64
C ALA A 127 1.41 11.59 9.04
N GLU A 128 1.18 12.22 10.20
CA GLU A 128 2.05 13.24 10.80
C GLU A 128 3.46 12.71 11.15
N LYS A 129 3.61 11.41 11.41
CA LYS A 129 4.92 10.79 11.72
C LYS A 129 5.74 10.46 10.47
N HIS A 130 5.16 10.62 9.28
CA HIS A 130 5.78 10.27 8.00
C HIS A 130 6.44 11.50 7.32
N VAL A 131 6.32 12.68 7.93
CA VAL A 131 6.88 13.97 7.47
C VAL A 131 8.35 14.10 7.86
#